data_AF-A0A2N3LE19-F1
#
_entry.id   AF-A0A2N3LE19-F1
#
_cell.length_a   1.000
_cell.length_b   1.000
_cell.length_c   1.000
_cell.angle_alpha   90.00
_cell.angle_beta   90.00
_cell.angle_gamma   90.00
#
_symmetry.space_group_name_H-M   'P 1'
#
loop_
_entity.id
_entity.type
_entity.pdbx_description
1 polymer ?
#
loop_
_entity_poly.entity_id
_entity_poly.type
_entity_poly.pdbx_seq_one_letter_code
_entity_poly.pdbx_strand_id
1 'polypeptide(L)'
;MASRILKALQEKGTHAVGNLNSLKVKTVANGALIEGADVDNFTLVELGFNADGERTAKQLSAIDKKAYLIASPETRYLGEEMADFYNAVGDRARIVILEENYTRFDTSAFSLNDGVTEIKNGFVAHFDPASKKFIISDPASAHADYAGSSAQFLVVSNEDDIQYTLGVPMVRLEVAKA
;
A
#
# COMPACT_ATOMS: atom_id res chain seq x y z
N MET A 1 21.99 23.28 10.86
CA MET A 1 20.82 24.18 10.82
C MET A 1 19.92 23.67 9.71
N ALA A 2 18.75 23.12 10.05
CA ALA A 2 17.84 22.58 9.04
C ALA A 2 17.15 23.74 8.31
N SER A 3 17.18 23.72 6.98
CA SER A 3 16.47 24.68 6.13
C SER A 3 15.23 24.01 5.57
N ARG A 4 14.09 24.72 5.58
CA ARG A 4 12.83 24.22 5.00
C ARG A 4 12.97 23.86 3.52
N ILE A 5 13.78 24.61 2.78
CA ILE A 5 14.08 24.35 1.37
C ILE A 5 14.95 23.10 1.22
N LEU A 6 15.94 22.93 2.10
CA LEU A 6 16.84 21.77 2.06
C LEU A 6 16.11 20.47 2.44
N LYS A 7 15.14 20.56 3.36
CA LYS A 7 14.23 19.47 3.73
C LYS A 7 13.34 19.07 2.55
N ALA A 8 12.70 20.04 1.89
CA ALA A 8 11.87 19.77 0.70
C ALA A 8 12.67 19.17 -0.48
N LEU A 9 13.96 19.50 -0.63
CA LEU A 9 14.84 18.91 -1.65
C LEU A 9 15.34 17.50 -1.27
N GLN A 10 15.37 17.15 0.01
CA GLN A 10 15.81 15.83 0.51
C GLN A 10 14.67 14.81 0.60
N GLU A 11 13.42 15.28 0.74
CA GLU A 11 12.23 14.42 0.88
C GLU A 11 11.62 14.00 -0.46
N LYS A 12 12.25 14.36 -1.58
CA LYS A 12 11.77 14.02 -2.92
C LYS A 12 11.94 12.51 -3.20
N GLY A 13 10.86 11.83 -3.56
CA GLY A 13 10.89 10.57 -4.30
C GLY A 13 11.03 9.27 -3.52
N THR A 14 10.58 9.18 -2.26
CA THR A 14 10.69 7.93 -1.47
C THR A 14 9.37 7.21 -1.17
N HIS A 15 8.22 7.81 -1.47
CA HIS A 15 6.92 7.22 -1.12
C HIS A 15 6.49 6.14 -2.11
N ALA A 16 5.76 5.15 -1.60
CA ALA A 16 5.16 4.14 -2.45
C ALA A 16 4.05 4.71 -3.33
N VAL A 17 3.97 4.19 -4.55
CA VAL A 17 3.00 4.55 -5.58
C VAL A 17 2.24 3.31 -6.01
N GLY A 18 1.11 3.51 -6.67
CA GLY A 18 0.31 2.38 -7.15
C GLY A 18 -0.90 2.81 -7.96
N ASN A 19 -1.74 1.85 -8.27
CA ASN A 19 -2.99 2.10 -9.00
C ASN A 19 -4.08 1.11 -8.59
N LEU A 20 -5.35 1.50 -8.74
CA LEU A 20 -6.50 0.60 -8.59
C LEU A 20 -6.89 0.06 -9.97
N ASN A 21 -6.94 -1.26 -10.10
CA ASN A 21 -7.12 -1.93 -11.40
C ASN A 21 -8.40 -2.78 -11.43
N SER A 22 -9.29 -2.61 -10.44
CA SER A 22 -10.62 -3.21 -10.40
C SER A 22 -11.65 -2.34 -11.11
N LEU A 23 -12.61 -2.99 -11.79
CA LEU A 23 -13.72 -2.32 -12.48
C LEU A 23 -14.59 -1.49 -11.53
N LYS A 24 -14.81 -2.01 -10.31
CA LYS A 24 -15.48 -1.29 -9.22
C LYS A 24 -14.66 -1.47 -7.96
N VAL A 25 -14.71 -0.50 -7.08
CA VAL A 25 -14.08 -0.56 -5.77
C VAL A 25 -15.09 -0.15 -4.71
N LYS A 26 -15.14 -0.90 -3.60
CA LYS A 26 -15.93 -0.54 -2.44
C LYS A 26 -15.06 0.31 -1.53
N THR A 27 -15.54 1.50 -1.19
CA THR A 27 -14.81 2.40 -0.29
C THR A 27 -15.62 2.67 0.96
N VAL A 28 -14.93 2.93 2.07
CA VAL A 28 -15.58 3.45 3.27
C VAL A 28 -16.12 4.84 2.98
N ALA A 29 -17.40 5.06 3.24
CA ALA A 29 -18.05 6.34 3.03
C ALA A 29 -17.34 7.44 3.82
N ASN A 30 -17.08 8.58 3.16
CA ASN A 30 -16.36 9.73 3.71
C ASN A 30 -14.90 9.47 4.13
N GLY A 31 -14.32 8.31 3.81
CA GLY A 31 -12.93 7.99 4.12
C GLY A 31 -12.64 7.90 5.63
N ALA A 32 -11.37 8.08 5.99
CA ALA A 32 -10.90 8.08 7.37
C ALA A 32 -9.77 9.10 7.57
N LEU A 33 -9.68 9.69 8.76
CA LEU A 33 -8.64 10.63 9.14
C LEU A 33 -7.33 9.88 9.46
N ILE A 34 -6.20 10.29 8.88
CA ILE A 34 -4.89 9.70 9.21
C ILE A 34 -4.45 10.14 10.60
N GLU A 35 -4.06 9.19 11.43
CA GLU A 35 -3.53 9.45 12.77
C GLU A 35 -2.23 8.69 13.04
N GLY A 36 -1.47 9.18 14.03
CA GLY A 36 -0.27 8.52 14.54
C GLY A 36 0.98 8.86 13.72
N ALA A 37 0.98 8.51 12.44
CA ALA A 37 2.08 8.80 11.52
C ALA A 37 1.57 8.92 10.07
N ASP A 38 2.39 9.54 9.23
CA ASP A 38 2.15 9.62 7.79
C ASP A 38 2.14 8.22 7.16
N VAL A 39 1.28 8.03 6.17
CA VAL A 39 1.03 6.73 5.52
C VAL A 39 1.14 6.85 4.01
N ASP A 40 1.99 6.00 3.43
CA ASP A 40 2.17 5.90 1.98
C ASP A 40 0.91 5.36 1.30
N ASN A 41 0.67 5.83 0.09
CA ASN A 41 -0.43 5.34 -0.71
C ASN A 41 -0.21 3.87 -1.11
N PHE A 42 -1.29 3.12 -1.35
CA PHE A 42 -1.22 1.69 -1.72
C PHE A 42 -0.53 0.78 -0.71
N THR A 43 -0.64 1.12 0.58
CA THR A 43 -0.27 0.28 1.73
C THR A 43 -1.50 -0.12 2.56
N LEU A 44 -1.32 -0.99 3.57
CA LEU A 44 -2.42 -1.45 4.41
C LEU A 44 -2.55 -0.68 5.72
N VAL A 45 -3.79 -0.33 6.06
CA VAL A 45 -4.17 0.41 7.26
C VAL A 45 -5.21 -0.34 8.08
N GLU A 46 -5.23 -0.06 9.37
CA GLU A 46 -6.31 -0.42 10.28
C GLU A 46 -7.22 0.78 10.54
N LEU A 47 -8.50 0.51 10.77
CA LEU A 47 -9.50 1.53 11.06
C LEU A 47 -9.86 1.57 12.54
N GLY A 48 -10.12 2.76 13.04
CA GLY A 48 -10.58 3.02 14.41
C GLY A 48 -11.51 4.22 14.48
N PHE A 49 -11.70 4.71 15.70
CA PHE A 49 -12.39 5.96 15.97
C PHE A 49 -11.58 6.79 16.98
N ASN A 50 -11.56 8.10 16.82
CA ASN A 50 -11.00 9.01 17.83
C ASN A 50 -12.06 9.35 18.90
N ALA A 51 -11.65 10.16 19.88
CA ALA A 51 -12.51 10.60 20.98
C ALA A 51 -13.73 11.42 20.51
N ASP A 52 -13.60 12.11 19.36
CA ASP A 52 -14.65 12.92 18.76
C ASP A 52 -15.64 12.10 17.90
N GLY A 53 -15.42 10.78 17.81
CA GLY A 53 -16.27 9.86 17.03
C GLY A 53 -15.98 9.87 15.53
N GLU A 54 -14.90 10.52 15.08
CA GLU A 54 -14.47 10.47 13.70
C GLU A 54 -13.77 9.15 13.39
N ARG A 55 -13.99 8.62 12.19
CA ARG A 55 -13.29 7.44 11.69
C ARG A 55 -11.82 7.77 11.46
N THR A 56 -10.92 6.96 12.01
CA THR A 56 -9.47 7.12 11.86
C THR A 56 -8.85 5.94 11.12
N ALA A 57 -7.70 6.19 10.48
CA ALA A 57 -6.86 5.20 9.85
C ALA A 57 -5.41 5.34 10.35
N LYS A 58 -4.79 4.20 10.65
CA LYS A 58 -3.39 4.09 11.08
C LYS A 58 -2.71 2.99 10.28
N GLN A 59 -1.39 3.05 10.12
CA GLN A 59 -0.65 1.92 9.55
C GLN A 59 -1.04 0.63 10.27
N LEU A 60 -1.29 -0.44 9.52
CA LEU A 60 -1.59 -1.75 10.08
C LEU A 60 -0.49 -2.14 11.07
N SER A 61 -0.86 -2.46 12.32
CA SER A 61 0.14 -2.69 13.37
C SER A 61 0.51 -4.17 13.54
N ALA A 62 -0.28 -5.09 13.00
CA ALA A 62 -0.12 -6.54 13.15
C ALA A 62 -0.75 -7.26 11.96
N ILE A 63 -0.15 -8.39 11.57
CA ILE A 63 -0.56 -9.15 10.37
C ILE A 63 -1.97 -9.73 10.46
N ASP A 64 -2.46 -10.00 11.67
CA ASP A 64 -3.72 -10.68 11.95
C ASP A 64 -4.92 -9.72 12.10
N LYS A 65 -4.66 -8.41 12.16
CA LYS A 65 -5.71 -7.39 12.25
C LYS A 65 -6.38 -7.16 10.91
N LYS A 66 -7.68 -6.84 10.94
CA LYS A 66 -8.44 -6.52 9.72
C LYS A 66 -7.82 -5.34 8.96
N ALA A 67 -7.39 -5.62 7.74
CA ALA A 67 -6.71 -4.65 6.90
C ALA A 67 -7.67 -3.97 5.91
N TYR A 68 -7.33 -2.74 5.55
CA TYR A 68 -7.94 -1.97 4.48
C TYR A 68 -6.84 -1.36 3.62
N LEU A 69 -7.12 -1.09 2.34
CA LEU A 69 -6.17 -0.46 1.44
C LEU A 69 -6.37 1.05 1.45
N ILE A 70 -5.30 1.80 1.62
CA ILE A 70 -5.32 3.25 1.39
C ILE A 70 -5.02 3.53 -0.10
N ALA A 71 -5.93 4.25 -0.76
CA ALA A 71 -5.81 4.55 -2.19
C ALA A 71 -6.37 5.94 -2.49
N SER A 72 -5.78 6.94 -1.83
CA SER A 72 -6.18 8.34 -1.96
C SER A 72 -5.88 8.88 -3.36
N PRO A 73 -6.78 9.70 -3.95
CA PRO A 73 -6.51 10.33 -5.22
C PRO A 73 -5.40 11.38 -5.06
N GLU A 74 -4.40 11.29 -5.91
CA GLU A 74 -3.29 12.23 -5.95
C GLU A 74 -3.63 13.36 -6.92
N THR A 75 -3.48 14.61 -6.48
CA THR A 75 -3.65 15.79 -7.35
C THR A 75 -2.29 16.43 -7.54
N ARG A 76 -1.72 16.29 -8.73
CA ARG A 76 -0.39 16.83 -9.03
C ARG A 76 -0.45 18.30 -9.42
N TYR A 77 0.47 19.08 -8.87
CA TYR A 77 0.81 20.41 -9.33
C TYR A 77 2.15 20.39 -10.09
N LEU A 78 2.42 21.45 -10.87
CA LEU A 78 3.50 21.48 -11.87
C LEU A 78 4.86 21.01 -11.33
N GLY A 79 5.34 19.86 -11.83
CA GLY A 79 6.69 19.34 -11.60
C GLY A 79 6.84 18.32 -10.46
N GLU A 80 5.74 17.91 -9.81
CA GLU A 80 5.74 16.90 -8.74
C GLU A 80 5.79 15.47 -9.29
N GLU A 81 6.58 14.59 -8.67
CA GLU A 81 6.66 13.17 -9.00
C GLU A 81 5.65 12.37 -8.18
N MET A 82 5.19 11.20 -8.66
CA MET A 82 4.25 10.37 -7.88
C MET A 82 4.81 9.95 -6.53
N ALA A 83 6.11 9.68 -6.48
CA ALA A 83 6.80 9.25 -5.27
C ALA A 83 6.95 10.37 -4.22
N ASP A 84 6.41 11.57 -4.48
CA ASP A 84 6.33 12.67 -3.52
C ASP A 84 4.99 12.67 -2.75
N PHE A 85 4.02 11.84 -3.15
CA PHE A 85 2.68 11.84 -2.54
C PHE A 85 2.56 10.80 -1.42
N TYR A 86 2.00 11.24 -0.30
CA TYR A 86 1.65 10.41 0.84
C TYR A 86 0.42 11.01 1.55
N ASN A 87 -0.14 10.29 2.53
CA ASN A 87 -1.25 10.78 3.34
C ASN A 87 -0.71 11.26 4.68
N ALA A 88 -0.73 12.56 4.92
CA ALA A 88 -0.19 13.15 6.15
C ALA A 88 -1.17 13.00 7.32
N VAL A 89 -0.66 13.02 8.56
CA VAL A 89 -1.52 13.06 9.75
C VAL A 89 -2.50 14.24 9.68
N GLY A 90 -3.79 13.96 9.88
CA GLY A 90 -4.88 14.92 9.75
C GLY A 90 -5.53 14.96 8.36
N ASP A 91 -4.95 14.31 7.34
CA ASP A 91 -5.59 14.18 6.04
C ASP A 91 -6.72 13.15 6.07
N ARG A 92 -7.73 13.36 5.22
CA ARG A 92 -8.83 12.40 5.06
C ARG A 92 -8.58 11.54 3.84
N ALA A 93 -8.19 10.29 4.08
CA ALA A 93 -7.78 9.36 3.04
C ALA A 93 -8.93 8.51 2.48
N ARG A 94 -8.82 8.09 1.22
CA ARG A 94 -9.75 7.13 0.62
C ARG A 94 -9.38 5.72 1.06
N ILE A 95 -10.29 5.09 1.77
CA ILE A 95 -10.13 3.73 2.27
C ILE A 95 -10.92 2.75 1.40
N VAL A 96 -10.21 1.83 0.78
CA VAL A 96 -10.75 0.75 -0.04
C VAL A 96 -10.92 -0.51 0.82
N ILE A 97 -12.10 -1.11 0.71
CA ILE A 97 -12.41 -2.40 1.33
C ILE A 97 -11.86 -3.49 0.43
N LEU A 98 -11.04 -4.37 1.00
CA LEU A 98 -10.51 -5.54 0.30
C LEU A 98 -11.62 -6.56 0.11
N GLU A 99 -11.94 -6.87 -1.15
CA GLU A 99 -12.89 -7.91 -1.54
C GLU A 99 -12.15 -9.05 -2.20
N GLU A 100 -12.32 -10.25 -1.62
CA GLU A 100 -11.70 -11.49 -2.06
C GLU A 100 -12.01 -11.80 -3.52
N ASN A 101 -10.99 -12.22 -4.27
CA ASN A 101 -11.03 -12.59 -5.69
C ASN A 101 -11.56 -11.48 -6.61
N TYR A 102 -11.52 -10.21 -6.16
CA TYR A 102 -12.06 -9.09 -6.92
C TYR A 102 -11.20 -7.83 -6.88
N THR A 103 -10.75 -7.45 -5.68
CA THR A 103 -9.94 -6.23 -5.52
C THR A 103 -8.54 -6.48 -6.06
N ARG A 104 -8.13 -5.64 -7.03
CA ARG A 104 -6.83 -5.65 -7.69
C ARG A 104 -6.22 -4.27 -7.65
N PHE A 105 -4.93 -4.22 -7.33
CA PHE A 105 -4.19 -2.98 -7.30
C PHE A 105 -2.72 -3.24 -7.65
N ASP A 106 -2.08 -2.22 -8.21
CA ASP A 106 -0.64 -2.15 -8.42
C ASP A 106 -0.03 -1.42 -7.22
N THR A 107 1.15 -1.84 -6.77
CA THR A 107 1.91 -1.17 -5.69
C THR A 107 3.42 -1.29 -5.91
N SER A 108 4.17 -0.24 -5.58
CA SER A 108 5.63 -0.27 -5.49
C SER A 108 6.15 -0.61 -4.09
N ALA A 109 5.26 -0.72 -3.08
CA ALA A 109 5.61 -1.06 -1.70
C ALA A 109 5.83 -2.56 -1.53
N PHE A 110 6.78 -3.18 -2.23
CA PHE A 110 7.04 -4.62 -2.12
C PHE A 110 8.52 -4.95 -1.86
N SER A 111 8.74 -6.18 -1.42
CA SER A 111 10.04 -6.82 -1.30
C SER A 111 9.92 -8.31 -1.58
N LEU A 112 11.04 -8.95 -1.95
CA LEU A 112 11.08 -10.39 -2.21
C LEU A 112 11.44 -11.12 -0.91
N ASN A 113 10.75 -12.24 -0.66
CA ASN A 113 11.12 -13.17 0.40
C ASN A 113 12.49 -13.82 0.08
N ASP A 114 13.16 -14.36 1.11
CA ASP A 114 14.41 -15.06 0.95
C ASP A 114 14.28 -16.22 -0.07
N GLY A 115 15.22 -16.28 -1.02
CA GLY A 115 15.23 -17.27 -2.09
C GLY A 115 14.36 -16.91 -3.30
N VAL A 116 13.57 -15.84 -3.25
CA VAL A 116 12.84 -15.31 -4.41
C VAL A 116 13.71 -14.30 -5.15
N THR A 117 14.06 -14.60 -6.41
CA THR A 117 14.89 -13.71 -7.25
C THR A 117 14.11 -13.03 -8.37
N GLU A 118 12.91 -13.51 -8.68
CA GLU A 118 12.05 -13.02 -9.76
C GLU A 118 10.59 -13.03 -9.30
N ILE A 119 9.81 -12.07 -9.76
CA ILE A 119 8.37 -12.04 -9.54
C ILE A 119 7.67 -12.85 -10.64
N LYS A 120 6.78 -13.75 -10.26
CA LYS A 120 6.04 -14.60 -11.20
C LYS A 120 4.56 -14.60 -10.88
N ASN A 121 3.74 -14.69 -11.93
CA ASN A 121 2.31 -14.88 -11.77
C ASN A 121 2.05 -16.18 -11.01
N GLY A 122 1.14 -16.14 -10.04
CA GLY A 122 0.87 -17.26 -9.14
C GLY A 122 1.67 -17.23 -7.84
N PHE A 123 2.61 -16.29 -7.69
CA PHE A 123 3.27 -16.06 -6.40
C PHE A 123 2.29 -15.47 -5.38
N VAL A 124 2.61 -15.62 -4.10
CA VAL A 124 1.75 -15.16 -3.02
C VAL A 124 2.41 -14.00 -2.29
N ALA A 125 1.62 -13.11 -1.71
CA ALA A 125 2.13 -12.01 -0.91
C ALA A 125 1.30 -11.78 0.35
N HIS A 126 1.95 -11.26 1.39
CA HIS A 126 1.31 -10.71 2.58
C HIS A 126 1.95 -9.37 2.92
N PHE A 127 1.24 -8.52 3.63
CA PHE A 127 1.78 -7.25 4.10
C PHE A 127 2.53 -7.46 5.43
N ASP A 128 3.75 -6.95 5.51
CA ASP A 128 4.53 -6.87 6.75
C ASP A 128 4.38 -5.48 7.39
N PRO A 129 3.71 -5.37 8.56
CA PRO A 129 3.59 -4.15 9.34
C PRO A 129 4.91 -3.45 9.67
N ALA A 130 6.00 -4.20 9.85
CA ALA A 130 7.27 -3.65 10.29
C ALA A 130 7.99 -2.91 9.15
N SER A 131 8.15 -3.56 7.99
CA SER A 131 8.74 -2.95 6.80
C SER A 131 7.76 -2.08 6.01
N LYS A 132 6.46 -2.20 6.28
CA LYS A 132 5.34 -1.57 5.56
C LYS A 132 5.30 -1.95 4.07
N LYS A 133 5.70 -3.19 3.77
CA LYS A 133 5.79 -3.71 2.40
C LYS A 133 5.03 -5.01 2.24
N PHE A 134 4.64 -5.31 1.00
CA PHE A 134 4.17 -6.62 0.59
C PHE A 134 5.36 -7.54 0.34
N ILE A 135 5.50 -8.59 1.12
CA ILE A 135 6.53 -9.61 0.95
C ILE A 135 6.01 -10.65 -0.04
N ILE A 136 6.63 -10.71 -1.22
CA ILE A 136 6.32 -11.67 -2.28
C ILE A 136 7.09 -12.97 -2.02
N SER A 137 6.39 -14.10 -2.02
CA SER A 137 6.93 -15.43 -1.79
C SER A 137 6.52 -16.41 -2.89
N ASP A 138 7.37 -17.40 -3.15
CA ASP A 138 6.96 -18.62 -3.86
C ASP A 138 5.91 -19.36 -3.00
N PRO A 139 4.75 -19.80 -3.56
CA PRO A 139 3.71 -20.49 -2.81
C PRO A 139 4.20 -21.82 -2.18
N ALA A 140 5.18 -22.49 -2.78
CA ALA A 140 5.75 -23.73 -2.25
C ALA A 140 6.66 -23.48 -1.03
N SER A 141 7.11 -22.24 -0.83
CA SER A 141 7.97 -21.82 0.28
C SER A 141 7.54 -20.44 0.79
N ALA A 142 6.24 -20.29 1.08
CA ALA A 142 5.67 -19.03 1.52
C ALA A 142 6.33 -18.56 2.83
N HIS A 143 6.47 -17.24 3.01
CA HIS A 143 6.96 -16.67 4.27
C HIS A 143 6.08 -17.15 5.45
N ALA A 144 6.70 -17.36 6.62
CA ALA A 144 6.01 -17.93 7.79
C ALA A 144 4.75 -17.14 8.20
N ASP A 145 4.80 -15.82 8.05
CA ASP A 145 3.71 -14.91 8.41
C ASP A 145 2.54 -14.93 7.42
N TYR A 146 2.72 -15.48 6.21
CA TYR A 146 1.68 -15.50 5.17
C TYR A 146 0.40 -16.17 5.68
N ALA A 147 0.53 -17.34 6.32
CA ALA A 147 -0.62 -18.10 6.81
C ALA A 147 -1.40 -17.37 7.93
N GLY A 148 -0.69 -16.60 8.76
CA GLY A 148 -1.27 -15.82 9.86
C GLY A 148 -1.85 -14.47 9.44
N SER A 149 -1.62 -14.05 8.20
CA SER A 149 -2.10 -12.75 7.72
C SER A 149 -3.61 -12.73 7.52
N SER A 150 -4.23 -11.63 7.94
CA SER A 150 -5.64 -11.32 7.72
C SER A 150 -5.94 -11.10 6.23
N ALA A 151 -5.01 -10.48 5.51
CA ALA A 151 -5.11 -10.22 4.09
C ALA A 151 -3.98 -10.91 3.33
N GLN A 152 -4.34 -11.81 2.43
CA GLN A 152 -3.42 -12.54 1.58
C GLN A 152 -3.66 -12.16 0.12
N PHE A 153 -2.59 -12.15 -0.67
CA PHE A 153 -2.63 -11.66 -2.03
C PHE A 153 -2.00 -12.65 -3.00
N LEU A 154 -2.54 -12.69 -4.22
CA LEU A 154 -2.00 -13.38 -5.37
C LEU A 154 -1.32 -12.37 -6.29
N VAL A 155 -0.08 -12.67 -6.70
CA VAL A 155 0.61 -11.94 -7.75
C VAL A 155 0.01 -12.34 -9.09
N VAL A 156 -0.58 -11.38 -9.79
CA VAL A 156 -1.25 -11.62 -11.09
C VAL A 156 -0.48 -11.01 -12.27
N SER A 157 0.41 -10.07 -11.99
CA SER A 157 1.35 -9.48 -12.94
C SER A 157 2.43 -8.75 -12.15
N ASN A 158 3.59 -8.56 -12.75
CA ASN A 158 4.50 -7.46 -12.43
C ASN A 158 4.53 -6.47 -13.59
N GLU A 159 4.93 -5.24 -13.31
CA GLU A 159 5.25 -4.23 -14.30
C GLU A 159 6.64 -3.68 -14.00
N ASP A 160 7.59 -4.08 -14.84
CA ASP A 160 8.99 -3.72 -14.72
C ASP A 160 9.35 -2.57 -15.68
N ASP A 161 8.43 -2.14 -16.57
CA ASP A 161 8.61 -0.96 -17.41
C ASP A 161 8.49 0.33 -16.60
N ILE A 162 9.65 0.77 -16.10
CA ILE A 162 9.79 1.99 -15.31
C ILE A 162 9.34 3.27 -16.03
N GLN A 163 9.22 3.28 -17.37
CA GLN A 163 8.68 4.43 -18.09
C GLN A 163 7.17 4.56 -17.89
N TYR A 164 6.49 3.42 -17.82
CA TYR A 164 5.06 3.34 -17.55
C TYR A 164 4.74 3.58 -16.07
N THR A 165 5.59 3.10 -15.17
CA THR A 165 5.39 3.20 -13.71
C THR A 165 5.99 4.46 -13.07
N LEU A 166 6.44 5.41 -13.90
CA LEU A 166 7.04 6.68 -13.46
C LEU A 166 8.25 6.51 -12.53
N GLY A 167 9.11 5.54 -12.84
CA GLY A 167 10.45 5.41 -12.27
C GLY A 167 10.60 4.37 -11.16
N VAL A 168 9.56 3.63 -10.79
CA VAL A 168 9.61 2.61 -9.73
C VAL A 168 8.95 1.30 -10.15
N PRO A 169 9.56 0.12 -9.91
CA PRO A 169 8.94 -1.15 -10.26
C PRO A 169 7.63 -1.34 -9.48
N MET A 170 6.65 -2.00 -10.10
CA MET A 170 5.35 -2.27 -9.47
C MET A 170 4.97 -3.74 -9.59
N VAL A 171 4.23 -4.22 -8.60
CA VAL A 171 3.59 -5.54 -8.64
C VAL A 171 2.08 -5.38 -8.60
N ARG A 172 1.37 -6.17 -9.41
CA ARG A 172 -0.09 -6.28 -9.37
C ARG A 172 -0.50 -7.39 -8.43
N LEU A 173 -1.28 -7.02 -7.41
CA LEU A 173 -1.82 -7.91 -6.41
C LEU A 173 -3.33 -8.03 -6.57
N GLU A 174 -3.82 -9.26 -6.46
CA GLU A 174 -5.24 -9.58 -6.28
C GLU A 174 -5.46 -10.08 -4.86
N VAL A 175 -6.53 -9.63 -4.21
CA VAL A 175 -6.91 -10.12 -2.87
C VAL A 175 -7.33 -11.59 -2.98
N ALA A 176 -6.55 -12.49 -2.38
CA ALA A 176 -6.88 -13.91 -2.26
C ALA A 176 -7.64 -14.22 -0.95
N LYS A 177 -7.49 -13.38 0.08
CA LYS A 177 -8.18 -13.45 1.37
C LYS A 177 -8.21 -12.06 2.02
N ALA A 178 -9.29 -11.70 2.71
CA ALA A 178 -9.44 -10.43 3.45
C ALA A 178 -10.23 -10.58 4.76
#